data_AF-A0A150U1I1-F1
#
_entry.id   AF-A0A150U1I1-F1
#
_cell.length_a   1.000
_cell.length_b   1.000
_cell.length_c   1.000
_cell.angle_alpha   90.00
_cell.angle_beta   90.00
_cell.angle_gamma   90.00
#
_symmetry.space_group_name_H-M   'P 1'
#
loop_
_entity.id
_entity.type
_entity.pdbx_description
1 polymer ?
#
loop_
_entity_poly.entity_id
_entity_poly.type
_entity_poly.pdbx_seq_one_letter_code
_entity_poly.pdbx_strand_id
1 'polypeptide(L)'
;MKQITIGTNTTGIATSPIDSKELIDFAQAVPPSSSGSEADAAAVRSEYARASGTVGSVPPPVSLKGMVKAAGELIQGRPPALLIDKLGERLQFERSGTRLYEALIAKYDAEGGFEGGPTRADLEAIRDDELRHFALLKRAIERLGADPTAMTPSADMIGLASAGVLAVAVEPRIDFGQSLQALLVAELTDNDSWRMLIDLATAYGQDDMVAEFRVAEQHEARHLELVRGWLSCKLALDARGAPTTSTPQRAA
;
A
#
# COMPACT_ATOMS: atom_id res chain seq x y z
N MET A 1 -3.65 2.59 20.60
CA MET A 1 -4.37 3.79 20.20
C MET A 1 -4.23 4.78 21.32
N LYS A 2 -3.50 5.87 21.09
CA LYS A 2 -3.54 7.09 21.88
C LYS A 2 -5.00 7.40 22.08
N GLN A 3 -5.39 7.56 23.33
CA GLN A 3 -6.79 7.63 23.71
C GLN A 3 -7.45 8.80 22.96
N ILE A 4 -8.49 8.49 22.17
CA ILE A 4 -9.32 9.53 21.57
C ILE A 4 -10.13 10.13 22.72
N THR A 5 -9.84 11.39 23.03
CA THR A 5 -10.48 12.12 24.13
C THR A 5 -11.21 13.34 23.57
N ILE A 6 -12.25 13.77 24.27
CA ILE A 6 -12.76 15.12 24.07
C ILE A 6 -11.63 16.07 24.48
N GLY A 7 -11.11 16.81 23.50
CA GLY A 7 -9.93 17.63 23.66
C GLY A 7 -10.14 19.06 23.18
N THR A 8 -9.06 19.81 23.13
CA THR A 8 -9.03 21.21 22.69
C THR A 8 -8.96 21.34 21.17
N ASN A 9 -9.42 20.33 20.43
CA ASN A 9 -9.53 20.43 18.98
C ASN A 9 -10.52 21.56 18.65
N THR A 10 -10.03 22.60 17.98
CA THR A 10 -10.81 23.75 17.53
C THR A 10 -11.14 23.66 16.04
N THR A 11 -10.93 22.50 15.41
CA THR A 11 -11.31 22.27 14.02
C THR A 11 -12.81 21.97 13.98
N GLY A 12 -13.60 23.04 13.95
CA GLY A 12 -15.05 23.01 13.82
C GLY A 12 -15.61 24.42 13.95
N ILE A 13 -16.35 24.88 12.94
CA ILE A 13 -16.84 26.27 12.89
C ILE A 13 -17.69 26.63 14.13
N ALA A 14 -18.43 25.66 14.67
CA ALA A 14 -19.24 25.85 15.87
C ALA A 14 -18.41 26.12 17.16
N THR A 15 -17.10 25.83 17.16
CA THR A 15 -16.24 26.02 18.33
C THR A 15 -15.82 27.47 18.56
N SER A 16 -15.99 28.36 17.56
CA SER A 16 -15.78 29.81 17.71
C SER A 16 -16.85 30.62 16.94
N PRO A 17 -18.01 30.92 17.56
CA PRO A 17 -19.10 31.63 16.88
C PRO A 17 -18.75 33.05 16.42
N ILE A 18 -17.85 33.75 17.15
CA ILE A 18 -17.43 35.11 16.82
C ILE A 18 -16.55 35.09 15.57
N ASP A 19 -15.44 34.35 15.60
CA ASP A 19 -14.52 34.25 14.46
C ASP A 19 -15.20 33.67 13.22
N SER A 20 -16.17 32.76 13.42
CA SER A 20 -16.94 32.18 12.32
C SER A 20 -17.79 33.21 11.59
N LYS A 21 -18.41 34.14 12.34
CA LYS A 21 -19.17 35.23 11.73
C LYS A 21 -18.23 36.14 10.95
N GLU A 22 -17.09 36.51 11.53
CA GLU A 22 -16.10 37.34 10.84
C GLU A 22 -15.55 36.66 9.57
N LEU A 23 -15.29 35.35 9.61
CA LEU A 23 -14.84 34.58 8.46
C LEU A 23 -15.91 34.52 7.36
N ILE A 24 -17.19 34.35 7.72
CA ILE A 24 -18.31 34.37 6.77
C ILE A 24 -18.46 35.77 6.16
N ASP A 25 -18.48 36.82 6.98
CA ASP A 25 -18.61 38.21 6.53
C ASP A 25 -17.42 38.59 5.63
N PHE A 26 -16.20 38.16 5.96
CA PHE A 26 -15.00 38.35 5.14
C PHE A 26 -15.09 37.58 3.82
N ALA A 27 -15.48 36.30 3.83
CA ALA A 27 -15.64 35.51 2.61
C ALA A 27 -16.73 36.08 1.67
N GLN A 28 -17.75 36.73 2.22
CA GLN A 28 -18.76 37.46 1.45
C GLN A 28 -18.22 38.80 0.89
N ALA A 29 -17.42 39.52 1.67
CA ALA A 29 -16.87 40.81 1.28
C ALA A 29 -15.66 40.71 0.34
N VAL A 30 -14.88 39.63 0.45
CA VAL A 30 -13.67 39.35 -0.33
C VAL A 30 -13.93 38.08 -1.12
N PRO A 31 -14.55 38.19 -2.32
CA PRO A 31 -14.74 37.04 -3.18
C PRO A 31 -13.40 36.41 -3.56
N PRO A 32 -13.37 35.12 -3.94
CA PRO A 32 -12.16 34.45 -4.37
C PRO A 32 -11.37 35.27 -5.41
N SER A 33 -10.04 35.33 -5.25
CA SER A 33 -9.16 36.05 -6.18
C SER A 33 -9.02 35.38 -7.55
N SER A 34 -9.49 34.14 -7.66
CA SER A 34 -9.72 33.45 -8.93
C SER A 34 -11.18 33.60 -9.34
N SER A 35 -11.43 34.08 -10.55
CA SER A 35 -12.76 34.05 -11.18
C SER A 35 -13.16 32.64 -11.66
N GLY A 36 -12.29 31.65 -11.46
CA GLY A 36 -12.51 30.28 -11.90
C GLY A 36 -13.57 29.57 -11.06
N SER A 37 -14.34 28.74 -11.73
CA SER A 37 -15.38 27.87 -11.19
C SER A 37 -14.87 26.45 -10.97
N GLU A 38 -15.69 25.60 -10.34
CA GLU A 38 -15.46 24.16 -10.31
C GLU A 38 -15.32 23.57 -11.74
N ALA A 39 -16.05 24.13 -12.70
CA ALA A 39 -15.95 23.75 -14.10
C ALA A 39 -14.59 24.14 -14.71
N ASP A 40 -14.04 25.30 -14.33
CA ASP A 40 -12.69 25.71 -14.77
C ASP A 40 -11.61 24.81 -14.17
N ALA A 41 -11.72 24.47 -12.88
CA ALA A 41 -10.82 23.49 -12.25
C ALA A 41 -10.92 22.10 -12.92
N ALA A 42 -12.12 21.67 -13.28
CA ALA A 42 -12.34 20.43 -14.04
C ALA A 42 -11.77 20.52 -15.47
N ALA A 43 -11.87 21.68 -16.11
CA ALA A 43 -11.28 21.92 -17.43
C ALA A 43 -9.76 21.82 -17.37
N VAL A 44 -9.11 22.42 -16.36
CA VAL A 44 -7.67 22.29 -16.13
C VAL A 44 -7.25 20.83 -15.91
N ARG A 45 -7.96 20.09 -15.05
CA ARG A 45 -7.69 18.64 -14.87
C ARG A 45 -7.85 17.86 -16.17
N SER A 46 -8.87 18.19 -16.96
CA SER A 46 -9.12 17.55 -18.26
C SER A 46 -8.03 17.87 -19.28
N GLU A 47 -7.53 19.11 -19.29
CA GLU A 47 -6.40 19.51 -20.12
C GLU A 47 -5.15 18.74 -19.74
N TYR A 48 -4.78 18.71 -18.45
CA TYR A 48 -3.64 17.93 -17.97
C TYR A 48 -3.79 16.44 -18.28
N ALA A 49 -4.98 15.85 -18.09
CA ALA A 49 -5.21 14.43 -18.39
C ALA A 49 -5.11 14.11 -19.89
N ARG A 50 -5.48 15.04 -20.78
CA ARG A 50 -5.32 14.86 -22.24
C ARG A 50 -3.88 15.11 -22.70
N ALA A 51 -3.20 16.07 -22.07
CA ALA A 51 -1.83 16.45 -22.41
C ALA A 51 -0.79 15.51 -21.79
N SER A 52 -1.12 14.85 -20.68
CA SER A 52 -0.25 13.87 -20.04
C SER A 52 -0.03 12.68 -20.96
N GLY A 53 1.23 12.29 -21.13
CA GLY A 53 1.61 11.06 -21.82
C GLY A 53 1.26 9.81 -21.00
N THR A 54 1.91 8.70 -21.32
CA THR A 54 1.80 7.48 -20.51
C THR A 54 2.61 7.60 -19.23
N VAL A 55 2.22 6.87 -18.18
CA VAL A 55 2.98 6.76 -16.91
C VAL A 55 4.41 6.27 -17.18
N GLY A 56 4.56 5.35 -18.13
CA GLY A 56 5.86 4.87 -18.59
C GLY A 56 5.71 3.81 -19.67
N SER A 57 6.70 2.92 -19.78
CA SER A 57 6.68 1.74 -20.65
C SER A 57 7.53 0.61 -20.07
N VAL A 58 7.18 -0.64 -20.36
CA VAL A 58 8.06 -1.78 -20.08
C VAL A 58 9.27 -1.71 -21.03
N PRO A 59 10.52 -1.82 -20.55
CA PRO A 59 11.69 -1.77 -21.41
C PRO A 59 11.75 -2.99 -22.36
N PRO A 60 12.38 -2.84 -23.54
CA PRO A 60 12.56 -3.98 -24.44
C PRO A 60 13.39 -5.09 -23.78
N PRO A 61 13.15 -6.37 -24.11
CA PRO A 61 13.95 -7.46 -23.56
C PRO A 61 15.43 -7.31 -23.92
N VAL A 62 16.31 -7.31 -22.92
CA VAL A 62 17.77 -7.17 -23.10
C VAL A 62 18.47 -8.52 -23.30
N SER A 63 17.73 -9.63 -23.19
CA SER A 63 18.26 -11.00 -23.31
C SER A 63 17.68 -11.74 -24.52
N LEU A 64 18.47 -12.64 -25.11
CA LEU A 64 18.00 -13.51 -26.21
C LEU A 64 16.78 -14.33 -25.81
N LYS A 65 16.77 -14.85 -24.58
CA LYS A 65 15.64 -15.58 -24.00
C LYS A 65 14.38 -14.70 -23.94
N GLY A 66 14.53 -13.46 -23.47
CA GLY A 66 13.43 -12.50 -23.39
C GLY A 66 12.87 -12.13 -24.77
N MET A 67 13.73 -11.95 -25.77
CA MET A 67 13.30 -11.70 -27.15
C MET A 67 12.49 -12.88 -27.72
N VAL A 68 12.96 -14.11 -27.52
CA VAL A 68 12.25 -15.32 -27.98
C VAL A 68 10.89 -15.46 -27.30
N LYS A 69 10.82 -15.26 -25.97
CA LYS A 69 9.55 -15.30 -25.24
C LYS A 69 8.56 -14.23 -25.73
N ALA A 70 9.02 -12.99 -25.87
CA ALA A 70 8.17 -11.89 -26.34
C ALA A 70 7.59 -12.18 -27.74
N ALA A 71 8.40 -12.73 -28.66
CA ALA A 71 7.93 -13.15 -29.97
C ALA A 71 6.90 -14.28 -29.88
N GLY A 72 7.11 -15.27 -29.00
CA GLY A 72 6.17 -16.36 -28.74
C GLY A 72 4.80 -15.86 -28.27
N GLU A 73 4.76 -14.93 -27.32
CA GLU A 73 3.51 -14.34 -26.83
C GLU A 73 2.76 -13.58 -27.94
N LEU A 74 3.48 -12.81 -28.76
CA LEU A 74 2.90 -12.12 -29.92
C LEU A 74 2.26 -13.09 -30.92
N ILE A 75 2.92 -14.22 -31.21
CA ILE A 75 2.38 -15.28 -32.08
C ILE A 75 1.10 -15.88 -31.48
N GLN A 76 1.02 -15.97 -30.15
CA GLN A 76 -0.16 -16.45 -29.42
C GLN A 76 -1.23 -15.36 -29.23
N GLY A 77 -1.04 -14.15 -29.77
CA GLY A 77 -1.98 -13.03 -29.67
C GLY A 77 -2.01 -12.35 -28.29
N ARG A 78 -1.00 -12.59 -27.45
CA ARG A 78 -0.93 -12.05 -26.08
C ARG A 78 0.01 -10.84 -26.02
N PRO A 79 -0.34 -9.77 -25.27
CA PRO A 79 0.55 -8.63 -25.08
C PRO A 79 1.82 -9.04 -24.29
N PRO A 80 3.03 -9.01 -24.86
CA PRO A 80 4.22 -9.51 -24.16
C PRO A 80 4.61 -8.67 -22.93
N ALA A 81 4.21 -7.39 -22.88
CA ALA A 81 4.52 -6.47 -21.80
C ALA A 81 3.61 -6.60 -20.57
N LEU A 82 2.39 -7.13 -20.72
CA LEU A 82 1.38 -7.08 -19.65
C LEU A 82 1.78 -7.91 -18.42
N LEU A 83 2.22 -9.16 -18.63
CA LEU A 83 2.68 -9.99 -17.51
C LEU A 83 3.90 -9.38 -16.81
N ILE A 84 4.84 -8.82 -17.57
CA ILE A 84 6.01 -8.13 -17.00
C ILE A 84 5.60 -6.91 -16.18
N ASP A 85 4.67 -6.10 -16.69
CA ASP A 85 4.17 -4.92 -16.00
C ASP A 85 3.50 -5.27 -14.67
N LYS A 86 2.66 -6.32 -14.63
CA LYS A 86 1.99 -6.77 -13.41
C LYS A 86 2.92 -7.48 -12.41
N LEU A 87 3.95 -8.16 -12.90
CA LEU A 87 5.02 -8.66 -12.02
C LEU A 87 5.82 -7.50 -11.41
N GLY A 88 6.08 -6.43 -12.19
CA GLY A 88 6.73 -5.22 -11.70
C GLY A 88 5.90 -4.49 -10.64
N GLU A 89 4.60 -4.38 -10.85
CA GLU A 89 3.63 -3.88 -9.87
C GLU A 89 3.76 -4.62 -8.54
N ARG A 90 3.60 -5.96 -8.58
CA ARG A 90 3.63 -6.80 -7.38
C ARG A 90 4.99 -6.72 -6.69
N LEU A 91 6.10 -6.73 -7.44
CA LEU A 91 7.45 -6.59 -6.89
C LEU A 91 7.64 -5.26 -6.14
N GLN A 92 7.12 -4.16 -6.69
CA GLN A 92 7.19 -2.84 -6.05
C GLN A 92 6.30 -2.77 -4.80
N PHE A 93 5.17 -3.48 -4.79
CA PHE A 93 4.35 -3.61 -3.59
C PHE A 93 5.10 -4.36 -2.48
N GLU A 94 5.68 -5.54 -2.74
CA GLU A 94 6.39 -6.31 -1.67
C GLU A 94 7.56 -5.53 -1.08
N ARG A 95 8.25 -4.73 -1.92
CA ARG A 95 9.29 -3.81 -1.45
C ARG A 95 8.74 -2.83 -0.43
N SER A 96 7.55 -2.30 -0.69
CA SER A 96 6.88 -1.34 0.19
C SER A 96 6.31 -2.04 1.43
N GLY A 97 5.73 -3.24 1.27
CA GLY A 97 5.23 -4.09 2.36
C GLY A 97 6.31 -4.48 3.36
N THR A 98 7.50 -4.86 2.88
CA THR A 98 8.66 -5.13 3.75
C THR A 98 9.00 -3.91 4.62
N ARG A 99 9.06 -2.70 4.02
CA ARG A 99 9.33 -1.45 4.75
C ARG A 99 8.20 -1.07 5.70
N LEU A 100 6.96 -1.35 5.32
CA LEU A 100 5.79 -1.15 6.16
C LEU A 100 5.93 -1.97 7.45
N TYR A 101 6.19 -3.27 7.34
CA TYR A 101 6.38 -4.14 8.51
C TYR A 101 7.60 -3.73 9.35
N GLU A 102 8.71 -3.31 8.75
CA GLU A 102 9.84 -2.75 9.50
C GLU A 102 9.44 -1.52 10.33
N ALA A 103 8.63 -0.61 9.78
CA ALA A 103 8.12 0.56 10.50
C ALA A 103 7.18 0.15 11.64
N LEU A 104 6.31 -0.84 11.42
CA LEU A 104 5.41 -1.38 12.44
C LEU A 104 6.18 -2.07 13.58
N ILE A 105 7.24 -2.83 13.27
CA ILE A 105 8.14 -3.43 14.27
C ILE A 105 8.81 -2.33 15.10
N ALA A 106 9.30 -1.26 14.48
CA ALA A 106 9.89 -0.14 15.21
C ALA A 106 8.88 0.53 16.15
N LYS A 107 7.62 0.67 15.74
CA LYS A 107 6.54 1.17 16.61
C LYS A 107 6.22 0.20 17.74
N TYR A 108 6.15 -1.10 17.45
CA TYR A 108 5.95 -2.13 18.46
C TYR A 108 7.06 -2.11 19.50
N ASP A 109 8.32 -2.00 19.08
CA ASP A 109 9.47 -1.96 19.98
C ASP A 109 9.45 -0.70 20.86
N ALA A 110 8.93 0.43 20.37
CA ALA A 110 8.83 1.67 21.11
C ALA A 110 7.63 1.73 22.08
N GLU A 111 6.48 1.19 21.68
CA GLU A 111 5.20 1.38 22.36
C GLU A 111 4.68 0.13 23.09
N GLY A 112 5.19 -1.05 22.70
CA GLY A 112 4.73 -2.35 23.15
C GLY A 112 3.53 -2.88 22.38
N GLY A 113 3.15 -4.11 22.70
CA GLY A 113 1.93 -4.75 22.20
C GLY A 113 0.69 -4.42 23.02
N PHE A 114 -0.40 -5.13 22.70
CA PHE A 114 -1.65 -5.08 23.44
C PHE A 114 -2.29 -6.48 23.49
N GLU A 115 -3.25 -6.69 24.40
CA GLU A 115 -3.94 -7.96 24.55
C GLU A 115 -4.67 -8.36 23.24
N GLY A 116 -4.39 -9.56 22.73
CA GLY A 116 -4.93 -10.03 21.45
C GLY A 116 -4.32 -9.35 20.21
N GLY A 117 -3.30 -8.51 20.40
CA GLY A 117 -2.46 -7.99 19.32
C GLY A 117 -1.34 -8.94 18.90
N PRO A 118 -0.52 -8.55 17.91
CA PRO A 118 0.60 -9.35 17.48
C PRO A 118 1.70 -9.43 18.54
N THR A 119 2.47 -10.50 18.50
CA THR A 119 3.81 -10.52 19.09
C THR A 119 4.81 -9.89 18.11
N ARG A 120 5.98 -9.49 18.62
CA ARG A 120 7.10 -9.06 17.77
C ARG A 120 7.46 -10.14 16.73
N ALA A 121 7.46 -11.41 17.15
CA ALA A 121 7.77 -12.54 16.27
C ALA A 121 6.73 -12.72 15.16
N ASP A 122 5.46 -12.43 15.41
CA ASP A 122 4.42 -12.46 14.37
C ASP A 122 4.71 -11.41 13.28
N LEU A 123 5.07 -10.18 13.69
CA LEU A 123 5.41 -9.10 12.75
C LEU A 123 6.67 -9.43 11.93
N GLU A 124 7.68 -10.02 12.57
CA GLU A 124 8.91 -10.45 11.89
C GLU A 124 8.66 -11.60 10.92
N ALA A 125 7.82 -12.56 11.29
CA ALA A 125 7.47 -13.68 10.43
C ALA A 125 6.82 -13.18 9.13
N ILE A 126 5.87 -12.23 9.24
CA ILE A 126 5.22 -11.64 8.07
C ILE A 126 6.22 -10.83 7.24
N ARG A 127 7.01 -9.94 7.85
CA ARG A 127 8.09 -9.21 7.16
C ARG A 127 9.01 -10.15 6.36
N ASP A 128 9.35 -11.30 6.93
CA ASP A 128 10.22 -12.27 6.28
C ASP A 128 9.50 -13.02 5.16
N ASP A 129 8.17 -13.20 5.23
CA ASP A 129 7.34 -13.64 4.12
C ASP A 129 7.33 -12.60 2.98
N GLU A 130 7.09 -11.32 3.26
CA GLU A 130 7.16 -10.24 2.26
C GLU A 130 8.49 -10.23 1.50
N LEU A 131 9.60 -10.43 2.23
CA LEU A 131 10.93 -10.52 1.62
C LEU A 131 11.08 -11.77 0.73
N ARG A 132 10.50 -12.91 1.14
CA ARG A 132 10.47 -14.13 0.32
C ARG A 132 9.65 -13.93 -0.95
N HIS A 133 8.51 -13.24 -0.86
CA HIS A 133 7.65 -12.90 -1.99
C HIS A 133 8.32 -11.93 -2.96
N PHE A 134 9.00 -10.89 -2.45
CA PHE A 134 9.82 -10.00 -3.25
C PHE A 134 10.88 -10.78 -4.04
N ALA A 135 11.60 -11.69 -3.37
CA ALA A 135 12.60 -12.52 -4.02
C ALA A 135 11.99 -13.48 -5.05
N LEU A 136 10.79 -14.00 -4.81
CA LEU A 136 10.05 -14.84 -5.75
C LEU A 136 9.70 -14.07 -7.03
N LEU A 137 9.13 -12.87 -6.91
CA LEU A 137 8.77 -12.03 -8.05
C LEU A 137 9.99 -11.58 -8.85
N LYS A 138 11.09 -11.24 -8.17
CA LYS A 138 12.37 -10.93 -8.81
C LYS A 138 12.81 -12.07 -9.72
N ARG A 139 12.81 -13.31 -9.21
CA ARG A 139 13.15 -14.50 -9.99
C ARG A 139 12.16 -14.75 -11.13
N ALA A 140 10.87 -14.51 -10.91
CA ALA A 140 9.85 -14.67 -11.95
C ALA A 140 10.12 -13.74 -13.15
N ILE A 141 10.43 -12.47 -12.89
CA ILE A 141 10.78 -11.47 -13.92
C ILE A 141 12.06 -11.88 -14.66
N GLU A 142 13.11 -12.28 -13.94
CA GLU A 142 14.36 -12.77 -14.52
C GLU A 142 14.16 -14.03 -15.39
N ARG A 143 13.28 -14.95 -14.97
CA ARG A 143 12.92 -16.16 -15.75
C ARG A 143 12.24 -15.82 -17.08
N LEU A 144 11.54 -14.69 -17.16
CA LEU A 144 10.95 -14.16 -18.39
C LEU A 144 11.96 -13.36 -19.24
N GLY A 145 13.17 -13.10 -18.72
CA GLY A 145 14.24 -12.40 -19.43
C GLY A 145 14.14 -10.88 -19.37
N ALA A 146 13.35 -10.36 -18.42
CA ALA A 146 13.18 -8.94 -18.13
C ALA A 146 14.03 -8.51 -16.93
N ASP A 147 14.15 -7.19 -16.74
CA ASP A 147 14.93 -6.57 -15.65
C ASP A 147 14.01 -6.23 -14.46
N PRO A 148 14.19 -6.86 -13.28
CA PRO A 148 13.38 -6.60 -12.09
C PRO A 148 13.64 -5.23 -11.44
N THR A 149 14.62 -4.46 -11.93
CA THR A 149 14.88 -3.09 -11.47
C THR A 149 14.12 -2.04 -12.28
N ALA A 150 13.50 -2.43 -13.39
CA ALA A 150 12.72 -1.53 -14.22
C ALA A 150 11.48 -1.00 -13.49
N MET A 151 11.28 0.31 -13.53
CA MET A 151 10.02 0.93 -13.12
C MET A 151 9.04 0.82 -14.28
N THR A 152 8.15 -0.17 -14.23
CA THR A 152 7.08 -0.33 -15.22
C THR A 152 5.90 0.61 -14.89
N PRO A 153 4.98 0.87 -15.84
CA PRO A 153 3.81 1.72 -15.57
C PRO A 153 3.02 1.36 -14.32
N SER A 154 2.74 0.07 -14.13
CA SER A 154 1.99 -0.38 -12.96
C SER A 154 2.84 -0.34 -11.69
N ALA A 155 4.16 -0.55 -11.76
CA ALA A 155 5.08 -0.37 -10.63
C ALA A 155 5.12 1.09 -10.13
N ASP A 156 5.13 2.07 -11.04
CA ASP A 156 5.07 3.48 -10.69
C ASP A 156 3.74 3.83 -9.99
N MET A 157 2.62 3.43 -10.62
CA MET A 157 1.28 3.65 -10.08
C MET A 157 1.10 3.07 -8.67
N ILE A 158 1.50 1.81 -8.45
CA ILE A 158 1.36 1.19 -7.13
C ILE A 158 2.33 1.79 -6.11
N GLY A 159 3.51 2.25 -6.55
CA GLY A 159 4.42 3.02 -5.71
C GLY A 159 3.77 4.29 -5.17
N LEU A 160 3.05 5.02 -6.02
CA LEU A 160 2.29 6.20 -5.60
C LEU A 160 1.14 5.84 -4.65
N ALA A 161 0.36 4.79 -4.96
CA ALA A 161 -0.75 4.36 -4.12
C ALA A 161 -0.28 3.92 -2.71
N SER A 162 0.78 3.12 -2.64
CA SER A 162 1.31 2.59 -1.39
C SER A 162 2.07 3.63 -0.54
N ALA A 163 2.49 4.76 -1.13
CA ALA A 163 3.19 5.83 -0.40
C ALA A 163 2.35 6.39 0.76
N GLY A 164 1.03 6.50 0.59
CA GLY A 164 0.13 6.97 1.65
C GLY A 164 0.04 6.00 2.83
N VAL A 165 0.05 4.70 2.55
CA VAL A 165 0.03 3.64 3.57
C VAL A 165 1.31 3.68 4.41
N LEU A 166 2.47 3.77 3.74
CA LEU A 166 3.75 3.88 4.43
C LEU A 166 3.85 5.18 5.24
N ALA A 167 3.33 6.30 4.71
CA ALA A 167 3.32 7.58 5.42
C ALA A 167 2.57 7.49 6.76
N VAL A 168 1.45 6.76 6.82
CA VAL A 168 0.72 6.49 8.07
C VAL A 168 1.55 5.66 9.05
N ALA A 169 2.28 4.67 8.54
CA ALA A 169 3.10 3.79 9.37
C ALA A 169 4.37 4.44 9.92
N VAL A 170 4.88 5.51 9.30
CA VAL A 170 6.07 6.22 9.81
C VAL A 170 5.72 7.52 10.55
N GLU A 171 4.46 7.96 10.52
CA GLU A 171 4.02 9.17 11.22
C GLU A 171 4.11 8.97 12.75
N PRO A 172 4.92 9.77 13.48
CA PRO A 172 5.14 9.60 14.92
C PRO A 172 3.90 9.92 15.78
N ARG A 173 2.96 10.71 15.24
CA ARG A 173 1.70 11.00 15.96
C ARG A 173 0.74 9.83 15.96
N ILE A 174 0.83 8.95 14.97
CA ILE A 174 0.01 7.75 14.84
C ILE A 174 0.67 6.62 15.62
N ASP A 175 -0.02 6.00 16.57
CA ASP A 175 0.56 4.88 17.34
C ASP A 175 0.47 3.53 16.62
N PHE A 176 1.17 2.52 17.14
CA PHE A 176 1.20 1.16 16.63
C PHE A 176 -0.20 0.59 16.34
N GLY A 177 -1.12 0.71 17.31
CA GLY A 177 -2.48 0.20 17.17
C GLY A 177 -3.29 0.94 16.10
N GLN A 178 -3.07 2.26 15.94
CA GLN A 178 -3.68 3.05 14.86
C GLN A 178 -3.11 2.65 13.48
N SER A 179 -1.80 2.36 13.41
CA SER A 179 -1.14 1.95 12.17
C SER A 179 -1.65 0.60 11.62
N LEU A 180 -2.29 -0.24 12.44
CA LEU A 180 -2.93 -1.49 11.98
C LEU A 180 -4.05 -1.25 10.96
N GLN A 181 -4.70 -0.07 10.96
CA GLN A 181 -5.67 0.27 9.93
C GLN A 181 -5.01 0.45 8.55
N ALA A 182 -3.83 1.08 8.51
CA ALA A 182 -3.06 1.20 7.26
C ALA A 182 -2.51 -0.16 6.83
N LEU A 183 -2.09 -0.99 7.78
CA LEU A 183 -1.68 -2.36 7.49
C LEU A 183 -2.82 -3.16 6.86
N LEU A 184 -4.05 -3.07 7.39
CA LEU A 184 -5.21 -3.75 6.80
C LEU A 184 -5.48 -3.32 5.34
N VAL A 185 -5.25 -2.05 5.00
CA VAL A 185 -5.38 -1.56 3.61
C VAL A 185 -4.35 -2.23 2.69
N ALA A 186 -3.11 -2.39 3.18
CA ALA A 186 -2.07 -3.12 2.44
C ALA A 186 -2.49 -4.58 2.24
N GLU A 187 -2.81 -5.30 3.30
CA GLU A 187 -3.15 -6.73 3.26
C GLU A 187 -4.35 -7.06 2.37
N LEU A 188 -5.37 -6.20 2.37
CA LEU A 188 -6.54 -6.37 1.49
C LEU A 188 -6.14 -6.25 0.01
N THR A 189 -5.30 -5.26 -0.30
CA THR A 189 -4.79 -5.06 -1.65
C THR A 189 -3.89 -6.21 -2.05
N ASP A 190 -3.09 -6.71 -1.10
CA ASP A 190 -2.16 -7.79 -1.33
C ASP A 190 -2.83 -9.10 -1.71
N ASN A 191 -3.78 -9.51 -0.87
CA ASN A 191 -4.49 -10.77 -1.02
C ASN A 191 -5.15 -10.91 -2.39
N ASP A 192 -5.84 -9.88 -2.86
CA ASP A 192 -6.52 -9.92 -4.15
C ASP A 192 -5.54 -9.78 -5.33
N SER A 193 -4.42 -9.07 -5.15
CA SER A 193 -3.40 -8.91 -6.20
C SER A 193 -2.74 -10.23 -6.56
N TRP A 194 -2.47 -11.11 -5.58
CA TRP A 194 -1.93 -12.44 -5.84
C TRP A 194 -2.87 -13.31 -6.67
N ARG A 195 -4.19 -13.25 -6.42
CA ARG A 195 -5.19 -13.97 -7.21
C ARG A 195 -5.20 -13.52 -8.66
N MET A 196 -5.24 -12.21 -8.88
CA MET A 196 -5.19 -11.64 -10.23
C MET A 196 -3.89 -12.00 -10.97
N LEU A 197 -2.76 -12.02 -10.25
CA LEU A 197 -1.47 -12.38 -10.84
C LEU A 197 -1.39 -13.88 -11.18
N ILE A 198 -2.01 -14.75 -10.39
CA ILE A 198 -2.14 -16.19 -10.69
C ILE A 198 -2.98 -16.40 -11.95
N ASP A 199 -4.11 -15.72 -12.08
CA ASP A 199 -4.97 -15.80 -13.27
C ASP A 199 -4.23 -15.33 -14.52
N LEU A 200 -3.48 -14.24 -14.41
CA LEU A 200 -2.65 -13.73 -15.49
C LEU A 200 -1.52 -14.70 -15.85
N ALA A 201 -0.78 -15.23 -14.87
CA ALA A 201 0.28 -16.20 -15.11
C ALA A 201 -0.26 -17.48 -15.77
N THR A 202 -1.45 -17.93 -15.39
CA THR A 202 -2.17 -19.05 -16.01
C THR A 202 -2.50 -18.74 -17.47
N ALA A 203 -3.02 -17.53 -17.75
CA ALA A 203 -3.33 -17.11 -19.11
C ALA A 203 -2.09 -17.06 -20.03
N TYR A 204 -0.90 -16.90 -19.47
CA TYR A 204 0.40 -16.92 -20.16
C TYR A 204 1.12 -18.28 -20.10
N GLY A 205 0.45 -19.34 -19.61
CA GLY A 205 1.00 -20.70 -19.54
C GLY A 205 2.24 -20.83 -18.65
N GLN A 206 2.35 -20.04 -17.58
CA GLN A 206 3.47 -20.07 -16.64
C GLN A 206 3.16 -20.99 -15.44
N ASP A 207 2.94 -22.29 -15.68
CA ASP A 207 2.43 -23.23 -14.66
C ASP A 207 3.31 -23.32 -13.39
N ASP A 208 4.64 -23.32 -13.54
CA ASP A 208 5.56 -23.30 -12.40
C ASP A 208 5.41 -22.03 -11.56
N MET A 209 5.20 -20.89 -12.23
CA MET A 209 5.00 -19.60 -11.57
C MET A 209 3.66 -19.59 -10.83
N VAL A 210 2.62 -20.14 -11.43
CA VAL A 210 1.29 -20.30 -10.79
C VAL A 210 1.40 -21.13 -9.51
N ALA A 211 2.13 -22.24 -9.54
CA ALA A 211 2.32 -23.08 -8.36
C ALA A 211 3.05 -22.33 -7.24
N GLU A 212 4.11 -21.59 -7.56
CA GLU A 212 4.83 -20.76 -6.59
C GLU A 212 3.95 -19.62 -6.03
N PHE A 213 3.17 -18.96 -6.88
CA PHE A 213 2.31 -17.84 -6.48
C PHE A 213 1.14 -18.28 -5.60
N ARG A 214 0.64 -19.52 -5.76
CA ARG A 214 -0.36 -20.09 -4.84
C ARG A 214 0.15 -20.29 -3.43
N VAL A 215 1.46 -20.46 -3.24
CA VAL A 215 2.04 -20.51 -1.89
C VAL A 215 2.05 -19.11 -1.28
N ALA A 216 2.44 -18.10 -2.06
CA ALA A 216 2.37 -16.70 -1.63
C ALA A 216 0.94 -16.27 -1.27
N GLU A 217 -0.05 -16.61 -2.10
CA GLU A 217 -1.47 -16.31 -1.84
C GLU A 217 -1.98 -16.91 -0.53
N GLN A 218 -1.50 -18.10 -0.14
CA GLN A 218 -1.83 -18.70 1.16
C GLN A 218 -1.20 -17.97 2.34
N HIS A 219 0.01 -17.45 2.18
CA HIS A 219 0.66 -16.62 3.18
C HIS A 219 -0.16 -15.32 3.37
N GLU A 220 -0.50 -14.64 2.27
CA GLU A 220 -1.28 -13.39 2.33
C GLU A 220 -2.69 -13.58 2.88
N ALA A 221 -3.35 -14.71 2.56
CA ALA A 221 -4.64 -15.03 3.16
C ALA A 221 -4.54 -15.13 4.68
N ARG A 222 -3.43 -15.68 5.20
CA ARG A 222 -3.17 -15.76 6.64
C ARG A 222 -2.81 -14.38 7.22
N HIS A 223 -1.97 -13.60 6.56
CA HIS A 223 -1.59 -12.26 7.00
C HIS A 223 -2.83 -11.36 7.17
N LEU A 224 -3.70 -11.35 6.15
CA LEU A 224 -4.96 -10.60 6.17
C LEU A 224 -5.84 -10.97 7.37
N GLU A 225 -6.03 -12.26 7.64
CA GLU A 225 -6.84 -12.71 8.78
C GLU A 225 -6.23 -12.35 10.14
N LEU A 226 -4.89 -12.43 10.26
CA LEU A 226 -4.18 -11.98 11.46
C LEU A 226 -4.37 -10.48 11.70
N VAL A 227 -4.15 -9.65 10.68
CA VAL A 227 -4.27 -8.19 10.79
C VAL A 227 -5.71 -7.78 11.10
N ARG A 228 -6.71 -8.42 10.48
CA ARG A 228 -8.14 -8.24 10.83
C ARG A 228 -8.41 -8.57 12.29
N GLY A 229 -7.87 -9.68 12.78
CA GLY A 229 -7.98 -10.10 14.18
C GLY A 229 -7.38 -9.06 15.12
N TRP A 230 -6.13 -8.65 14.88
CA TRP A 230 -5.43 -7.68 15.72
C TRP A 230 -6.16 -6.34 15.78
N LEU A 231 -6.60 -5.81 14.63
CA LEU A 231 -7.33 -4.56 14.57
C LEU A 231 -8.69 -4.67 15.29
N SER A 232 -9.41 -5.78 15.10
CA SER A 232 -10.69 -6.02 15.80
C SER A 232 -10.51 -6.08 17.31
N CYS A 233 -9.49 -6.80 17.80
CA CYS A 233 -9.13 -6.83 19.22
C CYS A 233 -8.77 -5.43 19.73
N LYS A 234 -8.00 -4.66 18.95
CA LYS A 234 -7.60 -3.30 19.30
C LYS A 234 -8.80 -2.37 19.48
N LEU A 235 -9.74 -2.39 18.54
CA LEU A 235 -10.97 -1.59 18.59
C LEU A 235 -11.85 -1.99 19.78
N ALA A 236 -11.96 -3.29 20.06
CA ALA A 236 -12.71 -3.79 21.21
C ALA A 236 -12.09 -3.35 22.55
N LEU A 237 -10.76 -3.28 22.65
CA LEU A 237 -10.07 -2.75 23.83
C LEU A 237 -10.33 -1.25 24.03
N ASP A 238 -10.27 -0.46 22.96
CA ASP A 238 -10.53 0.98 23.03
C ASP A 238 -11.96 1.27 23.44
N ALA A 239 -12.92 0.51 22.92
CA ALA A 239 -14.32 0.62 23.31
C ALA A 239 -14.57 0.38 24.80
N ARG A 240 -13.73 -0.45 25.46
CA ARG A 240 -13.81 -0.72 26.90
C ARG A 240 -13.07 0.31 27.76
N GLY A 241 -12.27 1.19 27.17
CA GLY A 241 -11.43 2.15 27.90
C GLY A 241 -10.34 1.50 28.76
N ALA A 242 -9.96 0.26 28.46
CA ALA A 242 -8.93 -0.45 29.23
C ALA A 242 -7.55 0.17 28.94
N PRO A 243 -6.73 0.48 29.97
CA PRO A 243 -5.39 1.00 29.74
C PRO A 243 -4.56 -0.05 29.03
N THR A 244 -3.99 0.30 27.86
CA THR A 244 -2.97 -0.52 27.21
C THR A 244 -1.78 -0.63 28.15
N THR A 245 -1.53 -1.83 28.67
CA THR A 245 -0.35 -2.14 29.48
C THR A 245 0.89 -2.06 28.61
N SER A 246 1.46 -0.85 28.49
CA SER A 246 2.78 -0.65 27.91
C SER A 246 3.81 -0.91 29.01
N THR A 247 4.39 -2.11 29.02
CA THR A 247 5.68 -2.30 29.69
C THR A 247 6.73 -2.04 28.62
N PRO A 248 7.47 -0.91 28.65
CA PRO A 248 8.53 -0.68 27.70
C PRO A 248 9.59 -1.75 27.89
N GLN A 249 9.83 -2.57 26.86
CA GLN A 249 10.99 -3.44 26.83
C GLN A 249 12.19 -2.52 26.58
N ARG A 250 12.95 -2.20 27.64
CA ARG A 250 14.19 -1.42 27.50
C ARG A 250 15.10 -2.15 26.52
N ALA A 251 15.37 -1.54 25.38
CA ALA A 251 16.46 -1.96 24.52
C ALA A 251 17.78 -1.88 25.31
N ALA A 252 18.51 -2.99 25.33
CA ALA A 252 19.89 -3.06 25.81
C ALA A 252 20.84 -2.77 24.65
#